data_AF-A0A2I0L8X6-F1
#
_entry.id   AF-A0A2I0L8X6-F1
#
_cell.length_a   1.000
_cell.length_b   1.000
_cell.length_c   1.000
_cell.angle_alpha   90.00
_cell.angle_beta   90.00
_cell.angle_gamma   90.00
#
_symmetry.space_group_name_H-M   'P 1'
#
loop_
_entity.id
_entity.type
_entity.pdbx_description
1 polymer ?
#
loop_
_entity_poly.entity_id
_entity_poly.type
_entity_poly.pdbx_seq_one_letter_code
_entity_poly.pdbx_strand_id
1 'polypeptide(L)'
;MKYKDPKLPVEVRVMDLLQRMTLEEKIGQMTQIERVNATQKVMKKYFIGSVVSGGGSAPAKHASPNQWVQMTNKIQRASLATRLGIPMIYGIDALHGHNNVYKATIFPHNVALGVTRDPNLVKRIGAATALEVRATGIPYTFAPCIAVCRDPRWGRCYESYSEDNKIVQMMTEIIPGLQGDVPPNLKGTPYVAGKYA
;
A
#
# COMPACT_ATOMS: atom_id res chain seq x y z
N MET A 1 -20.15 6.44 -18.58
CA MET A 1 -18.84 5.88 -19.02
C MET A 1 -18.65 4.56 -18.30
N LYS A 2 -18.32 3.47 -19.00
CA LYS A 2 -18.30 2.12 -18.39
C LYS A 2 -17.30 2.06 -17.23
N TYR A 3 -16.16 2.74 -17.33
CA TYR A 3 -15.16 2.73 -16.26
C TYR A 3 -15.65 3.30 -14.91
N LYS A 4 -16.69 4.16 -14.93
CA LYS A 4 -17.30 4.74 -13.72
C LYS A 4 -18.43 3.89 -13.13
N ASP A 5 -18.90 2.86 -13.82
CA ASP A 5 -19.95 1.98 -13.31
C ASP A 5 -19.35 0.90 -12.41
N PRO A 6 -19.58 0.94 -11.08
CA PRO A 6 -19.01 -0.04 -10.16
C PRO A 6 -19.63 -1.44 -10.29
N LYS A 7 -20.75 -1.59 -11.02
CA LYS A 7 -21.41 -2.89 -11.24
C LYS A 7 -20.76 -3.70 -12.37
N LEU A 8 -19.96 -3.05 -13.23
CA LEU A 8 -19.28 -3.73 -14.33
C LEU A 8 -18.01 -4.45 -13.83
N PRO A 9 -17.62 -5.58 -14.47
CA PRO A 9 -16.36 -6.26 -14.17
C PRO A 9 -15.16 -5.32 -14.28
N VAL A 10 -14.14 -5.54 -13.44
CA VAL A 10 -12.92 -4.71 -13.40
C VAL A 10 -12.29 -4.59 -14.79
N GLU A 11 -12.13 -5.69 -15.51
CA GLU A 11 -11.52 -5.70 -16.85
C GLU A 11 -12.29 -4.84 -17.86
N VAL A 12 -13.63 -4.85 -17.81
CA VAL A 12 -14.46 -4.00 -18.66
C VAL A 12 -14.23 -2.52 -18.36
N ARG A 13 -14.07 -2.19 -17.07
CA ARG A 13 -13.80 -0.82 -16.62
C ARG A 13 -12.39 -0.38 -17.00
N VAL A 14 -11.39 -1.27 -16.89
CA VAL A 14 -9.99 -1.02 -17.28
C VAL A 14 -9.89 -0.75 -18.77
N MET A 15 -10.48 -1.61 -19.61
CA MET A 15 -10.43 -1.45 -21.07
C MET A 15 -11.11 -0.16 -21.54
N ASP A 16 -12.30 0.17 -20.98
CA ASP A 16 -12.98 1.43 -21.29
C ASP A 16 -12.18 2.66 -20.84
N LEU A 17 -11.45 2.58 -19.71
CA LEU A 17 -10.60 3.68 -19.24
C LEU A 17 -9.36 3.85 -20.12
N LEU A 18 -8.63 2.77 -20.40
CA LEU A 18 -7.38 2.80 -21.17
C LEU A 18 -7.56 3.36 -22.58
N GLN A 19 -8.70 3.07 -23.23
CA GLN A 19 -9.05 3.62 -24.55
C GLN A 19 -9.31 5.13 -24.51
N ARG A 20 -9.68 5.67 -23.35
CA ARG A 20 -9.95 7.10 -23.16
C ARG A 20 -8.72 7.90 -22.80
N MET A 21 -7.62 7.24 -22.40
CA MET A 21 -6.42 7.89 -21.90
C MET A 21 -5.51 8.40 -23.03
N THR A 22 -5.00 9.62 -22.88
CA THR A 22 -3.86 10.10 -23.67
C THR A 22 -2.57 9.38 -23.27
N LEU A 23 -1.49 9.57 -24.04
CA LEU A 23 -0.20 9.00 -23.69
C LEU A 23 0.32 9.59 -22.36
N GLU A 24 0.14 10.89 -22.14
CA GLU A 24 0.55 11.58 -20.91
C GLU A 24 -0.21 11.05 -19.68
N GLU A 25 -1.50 10.76 -19.82
CA GLU A 25 -2.28 10.15 -18.73
C GLU A 25 -1.79 8.72 -18.42
N LYS A 26 -1.38 7.94 -19.43
CA LYS A 26 -0.81 6.60 -19.23
C LYS A 26 0.54 6.66 -18.53
N ILE A 27 1.43 7.55 -18.97
CA ILE A 27 2.73 7.79 -18.32
C ILE A 27 2.53 8.29 -16.89
N GLY A 28 1.57 9.18 -16.68
CA GLY A 28 1.21 9.68 -15.35
C GLY A 28 0.81 8.56 -14.40
N GLN A 29 0.01 7.58 -14.86
CA GLN A 29 -0.37 6.42 -14.05
C GLN A 29 0.82 5.53 -13.66
N MET A 30 1.88 5.48 -14.47
CA MET A 30 3.11 4.73 -14.18
C MET A 30 4.09 5.49 -13.27
N THR A 31 3.75 6.73 -12.89
CA THR A 31 4.63 7.60 -12.10
C THR A 31 4.19 7.64 -10.62
N GLN A 32 5.08 7.22 -9.72
CA GLN A 32 4.97 7.45 -8.28
C GLN A 32 5.91 8.58 -7.86
N ILE A 33 5.41 9.55 -7.09
CA ILE A 33 6.22 10.67 -6.56
C ILE A 33 6.16 10.75 -5.04
N GLU A 34 7.20 11.28 -4.43
CA GLU A 34 7.22 11.59 -3.00
C GLU A 34 6.24 12.74 -2.68
N ARG A 35 5.54 12.65 -1.55
CA ARG A 35 4.51 13.61 -1.11
C ARG A 35 4.99 15.06 -1.07
N VAL A 36 6.28 15.35 -0.87
CA VAL A 36 6.83 16.70 -0.86
C VAL A 36 6.69 17.39 -2.20
N ASN A 37 6.67 16.59 -3.28
CA ASN A 37 6.52 17.07 -4.64
C ASN A 37 5.05 17.02 -5.12
N ALA A 38 4.15 16.37 -4.38
CA ALA A 38 2.74 16.15 -4.74
C ALA A 38 1.84 17.39 -4.53
N THR A 39 2.22 18.53 -5.12
CA THR A 39 1.37 19.72 -5.13
C THR A 39 0.15 19.52 -6.03
N GLN A 40 -0.94 20.24 -5.79
CA GLN A 40 -2.14 20.14 -6.64
C GLN A 40 -1.84 20.42 -8.12
N LYS A 41 -0.92 21.36 -8.39
CA LYS A 41 -0.48 21.69 -9.75
C LYS A 41 0.24 20.51 -10.41
N VAL A 42 1.16 19.87 -9.69
CA VAL A 42 1.91 18.69 -10.19
C VAL A 42 0.95 17.53 -10.46
N MET A 43 0.09 17.21 -9.50
CA MET A 43 -0.89 16.13 -9.62
C MET A 43 -1.79 16.31 -10.85
N LYS A 44 -2.29 17.52 -11.08
CA LYS A 44 -3.19 17.82 -12.21
C LYS A 44 -2.46 17.86 -13.55
N LYS A 45 -1.28 18.51 -13.59
CA LYS A 45 -0.53 18.72 -14.84
C LYS A 45 0.03 17.41 -15.41
N TYR A 46 0.47 16.52 -14.54
CA TYR A 46 1.18 15.29 -14.94
C TYR A 46 0.39 14.01 -14.68
N PHE A 47 -0.90 14.11 -14.32
CA PHE A 47 -1.81 12.97 -14.17
C PHE A 47 -1.28 11.84 -13.27
N ILE A 48 -0.57 12.22 -12.21
CA ILE A 48 0.19 11.33 -11.33
C ILE A 48 -0.70 10.21 -10.77
N GLY A 49 -0.30 8.96 -10.98
CA GLY A 49 -1.01 7.77 -10.54
C GLY A 49 -0.76 7.35 -9.11
N SER A 50 0.41 7.68 -8.55
CA SER A 50 0.74 7.28 -7.18
C SER A 50 1.55 8.33 -6.43
N VAL A 51 1.34 8.39 -5.12
CA VAL A 51 2.12 9.20 -4.19
C VAL A 51 2.63 8.31 -3.06
N VAL A 52 3.79 8.64 -2.51
CA VAL A 52 4.41 7.90 -1.41
C VAL A 52 4.90 8.83 -0.31
N SER A 53 4.81 8.36 0.94
CA SER A 53 5.63 8.88 2.03
C SER A 53 6.83 7.96 2.22
N GLY A 54 8.04 8.46 1.98
CA GLY A 54 9.26 7.75 2.36
C GLY A 54 9.44 7.71 3.89
N GLY A 55 10.46 6.98 4.36
CA GLY A 55 10.79 6.90 5.78
C GLY A 55 10.97 8.29 6.42
N GLY A 56 10.18 8.58 7.45
CA GLY A 56 10.17 9.87 8.15
C GLY A 56 9.40 11.00 7.44
N SER A 57 8.84 10.76 6.25
CA SER A 57 8.07 11.77 5.50
C SER A 57 6.63 11.89 6.00
N ALA A 58 6.50 12.45 7.21
CA ALA A 58 5.23 12.75 7.85
C ALA A 58 4.72 14.17 7.49
N PRO A 59 3.41 14.44 7.58
CA PRO A 59 2.86 15.78 7.35
C PRO A 59 3.35 16.82 8.36
N ALA A 60 3.69 16.38 9.58
CA ALA A 60 4.27 17.19 10.65
C ALA A 60 4.95 16.28 11.69
N LYS A 61 5.79 16.86 12.56
CA LYS A 61 6.33 16.15 13.73
C LYS A 61 5.16 15.72 14.63
N HIS A 62 5.15 14.45 15.03
CA HIS A 62 4.10 13.84 15.85
C HIS A 62 2.68 14.01 15.27
N ALA A 63 2.55 13.99 13.94
CA ALA A 63 1.24 14.13 13.29
C ALA A 63 0.24 13.08 13.76
N SER A 64 -0.95 13.53 14.11
CA SER A 64 -2.11 12.69 14.40
C SER A 64 -2.61 11.95 13.15
N PRO A 65 -3.32 10.81 13.29
CA PRO A 65 -3.95 10.13 12.17
C PRO A 65 -4.84 11.04 11.32
N ASN A 66 -5.57 11.98 11.94
CA ASN A 66 -6.41 12.93 11.22
C ASN A 66 -5.60 13.87 10.31
N GLN A 67 -4.40 14.31 10.72
CA GLN A 67 -3.53 15.13 9.86
C GLN A 67 -3.03 14.35 8.64
N TRP A 68 -2.77 13.04 8.79
CA TRP A 68 -2.50 12.17 7.64
C TRP A 68 -3.70 12.09 6.70
N VAL A 69 -4.90 11.84 7.21
CA VAL A 69 -6.14 11.80 6.42
C VAL A 69 -6.37 13.12 5.67
N GLN A 70 -6.15 14.26 6.33
CA GLN A 70 -6.29 15.57 5.70
C GLN A 70 -5.29 15.76 4.54
N MET A 71 -4.03 15.34 4.73
CA MET A 71 -3.01 15.38 3.70
C MET A 71 -3.37 14.49 2.51
N THR A 72 -3.67 13.21 2.75
CA THR A 72 -4.00 12.24 1.70
C THR A 72 -5.25 12.66 0.92
N ASN A 73 -6.31 13.12 1.60
CA ASN A 73 -7.52 13.64 0.95
C ASN A 73 -7.26 14.90 0.12
N LYS A 74 -6.37 15.80 0.58
CA LYS A 74 -6.00 17.01 -0.19
C LYS A 74 -5.33 16.65 -1.51
N ILE A 75 -4.42 15.66 -1.49
CA ILE A 75 -3.73 15.16 -2.70
C ILE A 75 -4.73 14.41 -3.59
N GLN A 76 -5.60 13.57 -3.00
CA GLN A 76 -6.61 12.81 -3.73
C GLN A 76 -7.56 13.71 -4.50
N ARG A 77 -8.04 14.80 -3.89
CA ARG A 77 -8.88 15.81 -4.57
C ARG A 77 -8.21 16.41 -5.81
N ALA A 78 -6.89 16.54 -5.83
CA ALA A 78 -6.18 17.03 -7.01
C ALA A 78 -6.20 16.01 -8.16
N SER A 79 -5.99 14.73 -7.87
CA SER A 79 -6.08 13.65 -8.88
C SER A 79 -7.49 13.52 -9.46
N LEU A 80 -8.52 13.59 -8.60
CA LEU A 80 -9.93 13.48 -8.99
C LEU A 80 -10.44 14.67 -9.82
N ALA A 81 -9.77 15.82 -9.75
CA ALA A 81 -10.09 17.00 -10.54
C ALA A 81 -9.47 17.00 -11.94
N THR A 82 -8.75 15.95 -12.34
CA THR A 82 -8.28 15.77 -13.71
C THR A 82 -9.41 15.36 -14.65
N ARG A 83 -9.18 15.43 -15.97
CA ARG A 83 -10.18 15.14 -17.02
C ARG A 83 -10.89 13.78 -16.82
N LEU A 84 -10.14 12.72 -16.53
CA LEU A 84 -10.71 11.38 -16.30
C LEU A 84 -11.04 11.09 -14.83
N GLY A 85 -10.54 11.90 -13.90
CA GLY A 85 -10.78 11.76 -12.46
C GLY A 85 -10.29 10.43 -11.91
N ILE A 86 -9.12 9.94 -12.37
CA ILE A 86 -8.53 8.69 -11.89
C ILE A 86 -7.94 8.94 -10.49
N PRO A 87 -8.34 8.19 -9.46
CA PRO A 87 -7.80 8.35 -8.10
C PRO A 87 -6.33 7.94 -8.07
N MET A 88 -5.50 8.67 -7.31
CA MET A 88 -4.15 8.19 -7.00
C MET A 88 -4.18 7.10 -5.93
N ILE A 89 -3.17 6.23 -5.95
CA ILE A 89 -2.89 5.27 -4.87
C ILE A 89 -1.73 5.78 -4.02
N TYR A 90 -1.94 5.87 -2.70
CA TYR A 90 -0.93 6.34 -1.76
C TYR A 90 -0.22 5.17 -1.10
N GLY A 91 1.11 5.11 -1.20
CA GLY A 91 1.96 4.08 -0.60
C GLY A 91 2.70 4.55 0.65
N ILE A 92 3.01 3.62 1.55
CA ILE A 92 3.91 3.86 2.69
C ILE A 92 4.59 2.56 3.14
N ASP A 93 5.82 2.65 3.65
CA ASP A 93 6.44 1.54 4.38
C ASP A 93 5.71 1.36 5.73
N ALA A 94 4.96 0.27 5.89
CA ALA A 94 4.36 -0.15 7.16
C ALA A 94 4.84 -1.57 7.47
N LEU A 95 6.17 -1.70 7.63
CA LEU A 95 6.90 -2.97 7.63
C LEU A 95 6.71 -3.81 8.90
N HIS A 96 6.36 -3.17 10.02
CA HIS A 96 6.21 -3.79 11.35
C HIS A 96 5.19 -2.99 12.17
N GLY A 97 4.01 -2.80 11.57
CA GLY A 97 3.02 -1.81 11.98
C GLY A 97 3.11 -0.52 11.17
N HIS A 98 2.25 0.44 11.44
CA HIS A 98 2.22 1.74 10.75
C HIS A 98 3.31 2.69 11.25
N ASN A 99 4.56 2.23 11.12
CA ASN A 99 5.74 2.69 11.84
C ASN A 99 6.15 4.16 11.61
N ASN A 100 5.66 4.80 10.55
CA ASN A 100 5.88 6.22 10.28
C ASN A 100 4.93 7.13 11.09
N VAL A 101 3.88 6.57 11.69
CA VAL A 101 2.83 7.33 12.37
C VAL A 101 3.07 7.34 13.87
N TYR A 102 3.02 8.54 14.45
CA TYR A 102 3.24 8.73 15.87
C TYR A 102 2.19 7.96 16.69
N LYS A 103 2.66 7.15 17.65
CA LYS A 103 1.86 6.27 18.52
C LYS A 103 1.15 5.10 17.82
N ALA A 104 1.44 4.82 16.55
CA ALA A 104 1.01 3.56 15.94
C ALA A 104 1.63 2.36 16.67
N THR A 105 0.97 1.21 16.61
CA THR A 105 1.51 -0.02 17.20
C THR A 105 2.77 -0.43 16.44
N ILE A 106 3.86 -0.70 17.17
CA ILE A 106 5.11 -1.18 16.60
C ILE A 106 5.27 -2.66 16.96
N PHE A 107 5.21 -3.51 15.94
CA PHE A 107 5.42 -4.95 16.07
C PHE A 107 6.91 -5.30 16.01
N PRO A 108 7.30 -6.51 16.45
CA PRO A 108 8.64 -7.03 16.20
C PRO A 108 8.95 -7.05 14.69
N HIS A 109 10.19 -6.77 14.33
CA HIS A 109 10.64 -6.92 12.95
C HIS A 109 10.64 -8.39 12.50
N ASN A 110 10.67 -8.59 11.17
CA ASN A 110 10.46 -9.88 10.53
C ASN A 110 11.36 -10.99 11.02
N VAL A 111 12.64 -10.72 11.33
CA VAL A 111 13.54 -11.76 11.86
C VAL A 111 13.01 -12.38 13.15
N ALA A 112 12.44 -11.57 14.04
CA ALA A 112 11.84 -12.03 15.30
C ALA A 112 10.50 -12.75 15.04
N LEU A 113 9.68 -12.23 14.12
CA LEU A 113 8.44 -12.91 13.70
C LEU A 113 8.74 -14.28 13.09
N GLY A 114 9.82 -14.39 12.32
CA GLY A 114 10.35 -15.64 11.82
C GLY A 114 10.53 -16.65 12.94
N VAL A 115 11.25 -16.29 14.02
CA VAL A 115 11.55 -17.16 15.18
C VAL A 115 10.29 -17.77 15.79
N THR A 116 9.15 -17.08 15.76
CA THR A 116 7.89 -17.59 16.32
C THR A 116 7.36 -18.86 15.63
N ARG A 117 7.69 -19.05 14.35
CA ARG A 117 7.12 -20.12 13.49
C ARG A 117 5.58 -20.15 13.50
N ASP A 118 4.93 -19.01 13.76
CA ASP A 118 3.48 -18.87 13.85
C ASP A 118 2.93 -17.99 12.70
N PRO A 119 2.56 -18.59 11.55
CA PRO A 119 1.99 -17.83 10.44
C PRO A 119 0.63 -17.20 10.77
N ASN A 120 -0.14 -17.78 11.68
CA ASN A 120 -1.43 -17.22 12.10
C ASN A 120 -1.24 -15.94 12.92
N LEU A 121 -0.21 -15.88 13.75
CA LEU A 121 0.21 -14.64 14.41
C LEU A 121 0.55 -13.57 13.39
N VAL A 122 1.37 -13.90 12.39
CA VAL A 122 1.79 -12.92 11.37
C VAL A 122 0.59 -12.44 10.53
N LYS A 123 -0.37 -13.32 10.22
CA LYS A 123 -1.64 -12.93 9.58
C LYS A 123 -2.42 -11.90 10.41
N ARG A 124 -2.56 -12.12 11.72
CA ARG A 124 -3.22 -11.18 12.64
C ARG A 124 -2.48 -9.84 12.71
N ILE A 125 -1.14 -9.86 12.70
CA ILE A 125 -0.32 -8.65 12.62
C ILE A 125 -0.59 -7.89 11.32
N GLY A 126 -0.68 -8.60 10.19
CA GLY A 126 -1.05 -8.00 8.90
C GLY A 126 -2.41 -7.32 8.96
N ALA A 127 -3.43 -7.98 9.54
CA ALA A 127 -4.77 -7.41 9.68
C ALA A 127 -4.80 -6.16 10.59
N ALA A 128 -4.12 -6.20 11.74
CA ALA A 128 -4.00 -5.04 12.62
C ALA A 128 -3.27 -3.87 11.92
N THR A 129 -2.18 -4.17 11.21
CA THR A 129 -1.42 -3.18 10.43
C THR A 129 -2.28 -2.56 9.34
N ALA A 130 -3.07 -3.36 8.61
CA ALA A 130 -3.96 -2.85 7.57
C ALA A 130 -4.99 -1.86 8.13
N LEU A 131 -5.58 -2.15 9.29
CA LEU A 131 -6.52 -1.24 9.96
C LEU A 131 -5.86 0.08 10.34
N GLU A 132 -4.67 0.04 10.95
CA GLU A 132 -3.95 1.26 11.35
C GLU A 132 -3.51 2.08 10.13
N VAL A 133 -3.03 1.44 9.07
CA VAL A 133 -2.70 2.12 7.80
C VAL A 133 -3.93 2.79 7.21
N ARG A 134 -5.07 2.09 7.15
CA ARG A 134 -6.34 2.62 6.65
C ARG A 134 -6.88 3.76 7.51
N ALA A 135 -6.64 3.77 8.82
CA ALA A 135 -7.01 4.87 9.72
C ALA A 135 -6.34 6.21 9.37
N THR A 136 -5.28 6.18 8.54
CA THR A 136 -4.61 7.39 8.02
C THR A 136 -4.99 7.76 6.58
N GLY A 137 -5.95 7.04 6.00
CA GLY A 137 -6.40 7.22 4.62
C GLY A 137 -5.47 6.63 3.56
N ILE A 138 -4.41 5.92 3.96
CA ILE A 138 -3.44 5.30 3.06
C ILE A 138 -3.96 3.91 2.63
N PRO A 139 -4.03 3.61 1.32
CA PRO A 139 -4.56 2.34 0.83
C PRO A 139 -3.52 1.25 0.57
N TYR A 140 -2.23 1.57 0.55
CA TYR A 140 -1.18 0.67 0.07
C TYR A 140 0.03 0.71 0.99
N THR A 141 0.57 -0.46 1.33
CA THR A 141 1.82 -0.57 2.06
C THR A 141 2.85 -1.42 1.30
N PHE A 142 4.12 -1.07 1.45
CA PHE A 142 5.25 -1.80 0.88
C PHE A 142 5.72 -2.92 1.83
N ALA A 143 4.81 -3.85 2.12
CA ALA A 143 5.08 -5.01 2.95
C ALA A 143 4.37 -6.25 2.36
N PRO A 144 4.89 -7.46 2.59
CA PRO A 144 6.10 -7.78 3.37
C PRO A 144 7.41 -7.77 2.58
N CYS A 145 8.54 -7.64 3.31
CA CYS A 145 9.85 -8.03 2.77
C CYS A 145 10.00 -9.55 2.87
N ILE A 146 9.96 -10.23 1.72
CA ILE A 146 10.14 -11.69 1.60
C ILE A 146 11.57 -12.07 1.17
N ALA A 147 12.54 -11.20 1.45
CA ALA A 147 13.94 -11.53 1.22
C ALA A 147 14.33 -12.75 2.07
N VAL A 148 15.19 -13.59 1.51
CA VAL A 148 15.86 -14.68 2.24
C VAL A 148 17.26 -14.18 2.56
N CYS A 149 17.47 -13.64 3.75
CA CYS A 149 18.77 -13.10 4.13
C CYS A 149 19.78 -14.25 4.32
N ARG A 150 20.78 -14.35 3.44
CA ARG A 150 21.82 -15.40 3.51
C ARG A 150 23.14 -14.92 4.10
N ASP A 151 23.25 -13.61 4.35
CA ASP A 151 24.42 -12.99 4.93
C ASP A 151 24.00 -11.90 5.92
N PRO A 152 24.20 -12.10 7.24
CA PRO A 152 23.74 -11.17 8.26
C PRO A 152 24.49 -9.82 8.26
N ARG A 153 25.57 -9.68 7.46
CA ARG A 153 26.23 -8.38 7.25
C ARG A 153 25.35 -7.41 6.46
N TRP A 154 24.31 -7.91 5.78
CA TRP A 154 23.36 -7.06 5.07
C TRP A 154 22.54 -6.24 6.07
N GLY A 155 22.59 -4.91 5.94
CA GLY A 155 21.91 -3.98 6.86
C GLY A 155 20.38 -4.09 6.94
N ARG A 156 19.74 -4.89 6.07
CA ARG A 156 18.29 -5.19 6.11
C ARG A 156 17.98 -6.63 6.53
N CYS A 157 18.95 -7.37 7.07
CA CYS A 157 18.73 -8.76 7.45
C CYS A 157 17.60 -8.91 8.49
N TYR A 158 17.36 -7.89 9.33
CA TYR A 158 16.24 -7.86 10.27
C TYR A 158 14.85 -7.82 9.59
N GLU A 159 14.77 -7.39 8.33
CA GLU A 159 13.55 -7.38 7.53
C GLU A 159 13.27 -8.73 6.85
N SER A 160 14.23 -9.66 6.87
CA SER A 160 14.01 -11.03 6.41
C SER A 160 13.44 -11.88 7.55
N TYR A 161 12.47 -12.73 7.25
CA TYR A 161 11.94 -13.67 8.25
C TYR A 161 12.94 -14.77 8.62
N SER A 162 13.79 -15.19 7.68
CA SER A 162 14.77 -16.25 7.90
C SER A 162 15.75 -16.36 6.74
N GLU A 163 16.90 -17.00 6.99
CA GLU A 163 17.78 -17.51 5.95
C GLU A 163 17.22 -18.76 5.24
N ASP A 164 16.23 -19.44 5.84
CA ASP A 164 15.54 -20.60 5.27
C ASP A 164 14.29 -20.12 4.51
N ASN A 165 14.21 -20.49 3.23
CA ASN A 165 13.10 -20.12 2.36
C ASN A 165 11.76 -20.71 2.81
N LYS A 166 11.73 -21.85 3.49
CA LYS A 166 10.49 -22.49 3.96
C LYS A 166 9.82 -21.65 5.04
N ILE A 167 10.61 -21.04 5.92
CA ILE A 167 10.10 -20.13 6.95
C ILE A 167 9.59 -18.84 6.29
N VAL A 168 10.32 -18.29 5.31
CA VAL A 168 9.87 -17.09 4.58
C VAL A 168 8.55 -17.35 3.84
N GLN A 169 8.41 -18.50 3.18
CA GLN A 169 7.17 -18.93 2.53
C GLN A 169 6.01 -19.04 3.53
N MET A 170 6.26 -19.66 4.69
CA MET A 170 5.27 -19.77 5.77
C MET A 170 4.78 -18.39 6.25
N MET A 171 5.65 -17.39 6.34
CA MET A 171 5.30 -16.05 6.82
C MET A 171 4.58 -15.17 5.78
N THR A 172 4.38 -15.67 4.55
CA THR A 172 3.59 -14.95 3.53
C THR A 172 2.11 -14.79 3.91
N GLU A 173 1.63 -15.47 4.97
CA GLU A 173 0.30 -15.26 5.57
C GLU A 173 0.04 -13.82 6.06
N ILE A 174 1.08 -12.98 6.16
CA ILE A 174 0.89 -11.53 6.33
C ILE A 174 0.12 -10.89 5.17
N ILE A 175 0.26 -11.41 3.94
CA ILE A 175 -0.37 -10.87 2.72
C ILE A 175 -1.90 -10.95 2.81
N PRO A 176 -2.54 -12.11 3.04
CA PRO A 176 -3.98 -12.17 3.28
C PRO A 176 -4.38 -11.46 4.58
N GLY A 177 -3.48 -11.29 5.55
CA GLY A 177 -3.71 -10.38 6.68
C GLY A 177 -3.88 -8.92 6.24
N LEU A 178 -3.00 -8.43 5.36
CA LEU A 178 -3.01 -7.05 4.86
C LEU A 178 -4.14 -6.78 3.84
N GLN A 179 -4.44 -7.78 3.01
CA GLN A 179 -5.34 -7.65 1.86
C GLN A 179 -6.72 -8.25 2.11
N GLY A 180 -6.89 -9.10 3.11
CA GLY A 180 -8.05 -9.98 3.27
C GLY A 180 -7.91 -11.29 2.48
N ASP A 181 -8.69 -12.29 2.85
CA ASP A 181 -8.64 -13.62 2.25
C ASP A 181 -9.16 -13.61 0.80
N VAL A 182 -8.39 -14.21 -0.10
CA VAL A 182 -8.77 -14.35 -1.51
C VAL A 182 -9.98 -15.29 -1.61
N PRO A 183 -11.07 -14.90 -2.32
CA PRO A 183 -12.20 -15.79 -2.55
C PRO A 183 -11.76 -17.07 -3.29
N PRO A 184 -12.33 -18.25 -2.97
CA PRO A 184 -11.90 -19.54 -3.55
C PRO A 184 -11.89 -19.60 -5.08
N ASN A 185 -12.73 -18.78 -5.71
CA ASN A 185 -12.97 -18.80 -7.16
C ASN A 185 -12.06 -17.82 -7.93
N LEU A 186 -11.24 -17.04 -7.21
CA LEU A 186 -10.34 -16.06 -7.82
C LEU A 186 -8.95 -16.68 -8.00
N LYS A 187 -8.51 -16.87 -9.25
CA LYS A 187 -7.18 -17.44 -9.57
C LYS A 187 -6.41 -16.49 -10.47
N GLY A 188 -5.12 -16.31 -10.18
CA GLY A 188 -4.19 -15.58 -11.04
C GLY A 188 -4.36 -14.06 -11.06
N THR A 189 -5.20 -13.50 -10.19
CA THR A 189 -5.44 -12.05 -10.10
C THR A 189 -5.16 -11.54 -8.67
N PRO A 190 -4.48 -10.39 -8.52
CA PRO A 190 -4.34 -9.74 -7.22
C PRO A 190 -5.71 -9.46 -6.61
N TYR A 191 -5.86 -9.72 -5.31
CA TYR A 191 -7.09 -9.47 -4.57
C TYR A 191 -6.82 -8.50 -3.43
N VAL A 192 -7.73 -7.54 -3.26
CA VAL A 192 -7.81 -6.72 -2.05
C VAL A 192 -9.27 -6.73 -1.66
N ALA A 193 -9.57 -7.19 -0.45
CA ALA A 193 -10.91 -7.24 0.09
C ALA A 193 -11.55 -5.85 0.05
N GLY A 194 -12.72 -5.77 -0.59
CA GLY A 194 -13.53 -4.57 -0.62
C GLY A 194 -14.25 -4.42 0.72
N LYS A 195 -13.84 -3.42 1.51
CA LYS A 195 -14.36 -3.04 2.85
C LYS A 195 -13.85 -3.89 4.01
N TYR A 196 -12.99 -3.28 4.82
CA TYR A 196 -13.02 -3.52 6.25
C TYR A 196 -14.26 -2.78 6.77
N ALA A 197 -15.22 -3.53 7.35
CA ALA A 197 -16.32 -2.96 8.12
C ALA A 197 -15.77 -2.37 9.42
#